data_AF-A0A8D8FB78-F1
#
_entry.id   AF-A0A8D8FB78-F1
#
_cell.length_a   1.000
_cell.length_b   1.000
_cell.length_c   1.000
_cell.angle_alpha   90.00
_cell.angle_beta   90.00
_cell.angle_gamma   90.00
#
_symmetry.space_group_name_H-M   'P 1'
#
loop_
_entity.id
_entity.type
_entity.pdbx_description
1 polymer ?
#
loop_
_entity_poly.entity_id
_entity_poly.type
_entity_poly.pdbx_seq_one_letter_code
_entity_poly.pdbx_strand_id
1 'polypeptide(L)'
;MTLNAYYNRFNPDKEYEKSLFLAGRGLQSAELNETQEYALSKLKGIGDAIFRDGDVITGSNCIIDRETGKVTLEGGKIYLRGAVRKVEAKEFVVPLSTTVRIGVYYVESTITELEDENLRDPAVGTRNYQEVGAARLKVSIIWGYQVESVTVNSTNGEFYPIYNIENGVLIEHSPSPQANIVTTALARYDKEANGSYVVNGLEVMFLHKEEKGEEGVKKG
;
A
#
# COMPACT_ATOMS: atom_id res chain seq x y z
N MET A 1 -23.90 -4.83 -4.85
CA MET A 1 -24.76 -4.63 -6.03
C MET A 1 -23.86 -4.56 -7.25
N THR A 2 -24.07 -5.40 -8.26
CA THR A 2 -23.31 -5.34 -9.52
C THR A 2 -23.94 -4.28 -10.44
N LEU A 3 -23.12 -3.37 -10.96
CA LEU A 3 -23.57 -2.36 -11.92
C LEU A 3 -23.80 -3.01 -13.28
N ASN A 4 -25.07 -3.26 -13.63
CA ASN A 4 -25.44 -3.74 -14.96
C ASN A 4 -25.07 -2.66 -16.00
N ALA A 5 -24.45 -3.08 -17.12
CA ALA A 5 -23.98 -2.21 -18.19
C ALA A 5 -22.87 -1.19 -17.83
N TYR A 6 -22.16 -1.39 -16.71
CA TYR A 6 -20.88 -0.71 -16.46
C TYR A 6 -19.75 -1.43 -17.19
N TYR A 7 -19.01 -0.68 -18.02
CA TYR A 7 -17.87 -1.19 -18.76
C TYR A 7 -16.62 -0.38 -18.39
N ASN A 8 -15.55 -1.07 -18.05
CA ASN A 8 -14.23 -0.51 -17.90
C ASN A 8 -13.23 -1.53 -18.44
N ARG A 9 -12.47 -1.16 -19.48
CA ARG A 9 -11.53 -2.06 -20.15
C ARG A 9 -10.07 -1.71 -19.85
N PHE A 10 -9.83 -0.87 -18.84
CA PHE A 10 -8.49 -0.56 -18.36
C PHE A 10 -7.76 -1.85 -17.97
N ASN A 11 -6.54 -1.99 -18.47
CA ASN A 11 -5.67 -3.10 -18.12
C ASN A 11 -4.21 -2.58 -18.09
N PRO A 12 -3.54 -2.60 -16.93
CA PRO A 12 -2.17 -2.10 -16.80
C PRO A 12 -1.16 -2.91 -17.63
N ASP A 13 -1.39 -4.22 -17.86
CA ASP A 13 -0.48 -5.10 -18.59
C ASP A 13 -0.44 -4.80 -20.09
N LYS A 14 -1.40 -4.04 -20.61
CA LYS A 14 -1.45 -3.63 -22.02
C LYS A 14 -0.64 -2.37 -22.33
N GLU A 15 -0.14 -1.69 -21.29
CA GLU A 15 0.72 -0.51 -21.44
C GLU A 15 0.11 0.62 -22.30
N TYR A 16 -1.22 0.73 -22.30
CA TYR A 16 -1.90 1.85 -22.96
C TYR A 16 -1.74 3.13 -22.14
N GLU A 17 -1.24 4.18 -22.78
CA GLU A 17 -0.90 5.43 -22.10
C GLU A 17 -2.09 6.42 -22.02
N LYS A 18 -2.92 6.47 -23.06
CA LYS A 18 -4.08 7.37 -23.16
C LYS A 18 -5.07 6.92 -24.23
N SER A 19 -6.32 7.35 -24.08
CA SER A 19 -7.35 7.20 -25.11
C SER A 19 -7.15 8.21 -26.24
N LEU A 20 -7.32 7.77 -27.50
CA LEU A 20 -7.25 8.63 -28.69
C LEU A 20 -8.66 8.81 -29.27
N PHE A 21 -9.33 9.89 -28.88
CA PHE A 21 -10.68 10.19 -29.35
C PHE A 21 -10.66 10.63 -30.82
N LEU A 22 -11.42 9.93 -31.67
CA LEU A 22 -11.50 10.19 -33.09
C LEU A 22 -12.73 11.05 -33.40
N ALA A 23 -12.53 12.09 -34.21
CA ALA A 23 -13.62 12.96 -34.65
C ALA A 23 -14.71 12.16 -35.41
N GLY A 24 -15.97 12.56 -35.21
CA GLY A 24 -17.13 11.93 -35.84
C GLY A 24 -17.60 10.61 -35.19
N ARG A 25 -16.93 10.13 -34.14
CA ARG A 25 -17.40 8.98 -33.33
C ARG A 25 -18.05 9.45 -32.03
N GLY A 26 -19.10 8.75 -31.62
CA GLY A 26 -19.73 8.97 -30.31
C GLY A 26 -18.85 8.48 -29.18
N LEU A 27 -18.78 9.26 -28.10
CA LEU A 27 -18.04 8.93 -26.89
C LEU A 27 -18.69 7.73 -26.17
N GLN A 28 -17.89 6.78 -25.72
CA GLN A 28 -18.37 5.63 -24.94
C GLN A 28 -18.18 5.88 -23.44
N SER A 29 -19.13 5.43 -22.62
CA SER A 29 -18.98 5.45 -21.15
C SER A 29 -17.73 4.70 -20.68
N ALA A 30 -17.38 3.60 -21.36
CA ALA A 30 -16.16 2.84 -21.10
C ALA A 30 -14.89 3.69 -21.24
N GLU A 31 -14.83 4.57 -22.24
CA GLU A 31 -13.65 5.42 -22.47
C GLU A 31 -13.48 6.47 -21.35
N LEU A 32 -14.58 6.95 -20.79
CA LEU A 32 -14.57 7.84 -19.62
C LEU A 32 -14.18 7.13 -18.33
N ASN A 33 -14.61 5.88 -18.15
CA ASN A 33 -14.21 5.05 -17.02
C ASN A 33 -12.71 4.70 -17.09
N GLU A 34 -12.22 4.33 -18.26
CA GLU A 34 -10.80 4.06 -18.52
C GLU A 34 -9.94 5.30 -18.25
N THR A 35 -10.40 6.49 -18.66
CA THR A 35 -9.70 7.75 -18.42
C THR A 35 -9.46 8.00 -16.92
N GLN A 36 -10.45 7.67 -16.07
CA GLN A 36 -10.31 7.77 -14.62
C GLN A 36 -9.23 6.80 -14.10
N GLU A 37 -9.26 5.54 -14.55
CA GLU A 37 -8.28 4.54 -14.13
C GLU A 37 -6.86 4.84 -14.60
N TYR A 38 -6.66 5.35 -15.83
CA TYR A 38 -5.34 5.77 -16.30
C TYR A 38 -4.74 6.85 -15.39
N ALA A 39 -5.54 7.84 -15.00
CA ALA A 39 -5.10 8.89 -14.11
C ALA A 39 -4.78 8.35 -12.70
N LEU A 40 -5.68 7.53 -12.14
CA LEU A 40 -5.51 6.94 -10.82
C LEU A 40 -4.30 6.00 -10.75
N SER A 41 -4.07 5.18 -11.79
CA SER A 41 -2.93 4.27 -11.87
C SER A 41 -1.60 5.03 -11.88
N LYS A 42 -1.51 6.14 -12.64
CA LYS A 42 -0.32 7.01 -12.65
C LYS A 42 -0.07 7.66 -11.29
N LEU A 43 -1.12 8.18 -10.66
CA LEU A 43 -1.03 8.77 -9.32
C LEU A 43 -0.63 7.74 -8.26
N LYS A 44 -1.19 6.52 -8.34
CA LYS A 44 -0.82 5.40 -7.48
C LYS A 44 0.66 5.07 -7.61
N GLY A 45 1.21 5.02 -8.83
CA GLY A 45 2.63 4.78 -9.04
C GLY A 45 3.55 5.80 -8.34
N ILE A 46 3.14 7.08 -8.31
CA ILE A 46 3.87 8.13 -7.60
C ILE A 46 3.75 7.95 -6.08
N GLY A 47 2.54 7.67 -5.59
CA GLY A 47 2.30 7.47 -4.15
C GLY A 47 3.04 6.24 -3.62
N ASP A 48 3.00 5.13 -4.34
CA ASP A 48 3.62 3.85 -3.95
C ASP A 48 5.16 3.91 -3.97
N ALA A 49 5.73 4.87 -4.71
CA ALA A 49 7.16 5.14 -4.67
C ALA A 49 7.62 5.77 -3.34
N ILE A 50 6.69 6.36 -2.58
CA ILE A 50 6.97 7.10 -1.34
C ILE A 50 6.40 6.36 -0.12
N PHE A 51 5.20 5.80 -0.25
CA PHE A 51 4.42 5.21 0.83
C PHE A 51 4.10 3.74 0.55
N ARG A 52 3.93 2.97 1.62
CA ARG A 52 3.40 1.61 1.59
C ARG A 52 1.96 1.58 2.12
N ASP A 53 1.20 0.58 1.69
CA ASP A 53 -0.14 0.36 2.21
C ASP A 53 -0.08 0.11 3.73
N GLY A 54 -0.83 0.92 4.48
CA GLY A 54 -0.82 0.92 5.95
C GLY A 54 0.04 2.03 6.57
N ASP A 55 0.82 2.78 5.77
CA ASP A 55 1.61 3.89 6.29
C ASP A 55 0.71 4.98 6.89
N VAL A 56 1.01 5.37 8.12
CA VAL A 56 0.34 6.48 8.79
C VAL A 56 0.93 7.80 8.31
N ILE A 57 0.10 8.65 7.70
CA ILE A 57 0.51 9.96 7.17
C ILE A 57 0.38 11.04 8.24
N THR A 58 -0.76 11.08 8.93
CA THR A 58 -1.03 12.04 10.02
C THR A 58 -2.02 11.45 11.01
N GLY A 59 -1.79 11.63 12.32
CA GLY A 59 -2.71 11.16 13.37
C GLY A 59 -2.71 9.64 13.48
N SER A 60 -3.89 9.03 13.65
CA SER A 60 -4.05 7.57 13.68
C SER A 60 -3.22 6.85 14.75
N ASN A 61 -2.86 7.54 15.83
CA ASN A 61 -2.13 6.96 16.95
C ASN A 61 -2.97 5.88 17.64
N CYS A 62 -2.30 4.81 18.07
CA CYS A 62 -2.90 3.71 18.82
C CYS A 62 -2.42 3.76 20.26
N ILE A 63 -3.34 3.93 21.20
CA ILE A 63 -3.07 3.90 22.64
C ILE A 63 -3.77 2.68 23.22
N ILE A 64 -3.03 1.83 23.94
CA ILE A 64 -3.57 0.69 24.67
C ILE A 64 -3.41 0.87 26.17
N ASP A 65 -4.51 0.67 26.90
CA ASP A 65 -4.52 0.49 28.35
C ASP A 65 -4.25 -0.99 28.68
N ARG A 66 -3.16 -1.24 29.42
CA ARG A 66 -2.70 -2.58 29.78
C ARG A 66 -3.53 -3.24 30.87
N GLU A 67 -4.29 -2.47 31.65
CA GLU A 67 -5.12 -3.01 32.73
C GLU A 67 -6.48 -3.49 32.18
N THR A 68 -7.06 -2.70 31.28
CA THR A 68 -8.40 -2.94 30.75
C THR A 68 -8.43 -3.59 29.36
N GLY A 69 -7.31 -3.54 28.61
CA GLY A 69 -7.28 -3.94 27.20
C GLY A 69 -8.02 -2.95 26.29
N LYS A 70 -8.37 -1.76 26.79
CA LYS A 70 -9.00 -0.72 25.99
C LYS A 70 -7.99 -0.14 25.01
N VAL A 71 -8.35 -0.14 23.73
CA VAL A 71 -7.60 0.49 22.66
C VAL A 71 -8.36 1.70 22.16
N THR A 72 -7.70 2.86 22.21
CA THR A 72 -8.19 4.12 21.65
C THR A 72 -7.36 4.45 20.43
N LEU A 73 -8.03 4.54 19.27
CA LEU A 73 -7.44 4.93 18.00
C LEU A 73 -7.92 6.31 17.61
N GLU A 74 -6.97 7.20 17.35
CA GLU A 74 -7.27 8.55 16.90
C GLU A 74 -7.72 8.58 15.44
N GLY A 75 -8.49 9.61 15.10
CA GLY A 75 -8.76 9.93 13.71
C GLY A 75 -7.49 10.38 13.00
N GLY A 76 -7.41 10.14 11.70
CA GLY A 76 -6.21 10.49 10.96
C GLY A 76 -6.29 10.20 9.48
N LYS A 77 -5.12 10.11 8.85
CA LYS A 77 -4.94 9.80 7.44
C LYS A 77 -3.89 8.72 7.30
N ILE A 78 -4.23 7.70 6.52
CA ILE A 78 -3.36 6.58 6.20
C ILE A 78 -3.23 6.46 4.68
N TYR A 79 -2.10 5.97 4.20
CA TYR A 79 -1.94 5.64 2.79
C TYR A 79 -2.43 4.22 2.55
N LEU A 80 -3.37 4.08 1.61
CA LEU A 80 -3.97 2.79 1.31
C LEU A 80 -4.50 2.73 -0.13
N ARG A 81 -4.09 1.69 -0.85
CA ARG A 81 -4.45 1.38 -2.24
C ARG A 81 -4.26 2.58 -3.17
N GLY A 82 -3.07 3.17 -3.14
CA GLY A 82 -2.72 4.26 -4.06
C GLY A 82 -3.20 5.65 -3.67
N ALA A 83 -3.82 5.82 -2.49
CA ALA A 83 -4.38 7.10 -2.08
C ALA A 83 -4.31 7.32 -0.57
N VAL A 84 -4.24 8.59 -0.16
CA VAL A 84 -4.39 8.99 1.25
C VAL A 84 -5.87 8.94 1.62
N ARG A 85 -6.21 8.11 2.61
CA ARG A 85 -7.57 7.89 3.08
C ARG A 85 -7.75 8.40 4.50
N LYS A 86 -8.87 9.07 4.75
CA LYS A 86 -9.27 9.48 6.10
C LYS A 86 -9.80 8.26 6.86
N VAL A 87 -9.41 8.15 8.12
CA VAL A 87 -9.97 7.20 9.08
C VAL A 87 -10.52 7.95 10.28
N GLU A 88 -11.71 7.57 10.74
CA GLU A 88 -12.35 8.16 11.92
C GLU A 88 -11.79 7.53 13.20
N ALA A 89 -11.88 8.25 14.31
CA ALA A 89 -11.50 7.72 15.62
C ALA A 89 -12.37 6.52 15.99
N LYS A 90 -11.79 5.53 16.68
CA LYS A 90 -12.53 4.35 17.15
C LYS A 90 -11.94 3.84 18.44
N GLU A 91 -12.81 3.30 19.29
CA GLU A 91 -12.41 2.59 20.50
C GLU A 91 -12.93 1.15 20.45
N PHE A 92 -12.13 0.21 20.93
CA PHE A 92 -12.55 -1.17 21.14
C PHE A 92 -11.71 -1.82 22.25
N VAL A 93 -12.14 -2.98 22.73
CA VAL A 93 -11.43 -3.75 23.76
C VAL A 93 -10.80 -4.98 23.11
N VAL A 94 -9.52 -5.21 23.36
CA VAL A 94 -8.77 -6.35 22.83
C VAL A 94 -8.35 -7.32 23.93
N PRO A 95 -8.24 -8.63 23.62
CA PRO A 95 -7.68 -9.60 24.56
C PRO A 95 -6.19 -9.33 24.80
N LEU A 96 -5.79 -9.36 26.08
CA LEU A 96 -4.42 -9.06 26.52
C LEU A 96 -3.48 -10.27 26.50
N SER A 97 -3.98 -11.51 26.37
CA SER A 97 -3.18 -12.74 26.46
C SER A 97 -2.84 -13.36 25.11
N THR A 98 -3.04 -12.62 24.01
CA THR A 98 -2.86 -13.11 22.64
C THR A 98 -2.24 -12.04 21.77
N THR A 99 -1.71 -12.44 20.63
CA THR A 99 -1.32 -11.52 19.56
C THR A 99 -2.55 -10.97 18.86
N VAL A 100 -2.67 -9.65 18.82
CA VAL A 100 -3.77 -8.92 18.19
C VAL A 100 -3.18 -8.01 17.11
N ARG A 101 -3.70 -8.14 15.89
CA ARG A 101 -3.35 -7.24 14.78
C ARG A 101 -4.42 -6.19 14.68
N ILE A 102 -4.04 -4.93 14.89
CA ILE A 102 -4.92 -3.79 14.69
C ILE A 102 -4.65 -3.22 13.31
N GLY A 103 -5.72 -2.93 12.59
CA GLY A 103 -5.63 -2.47 11.22
C GLY A 103 -6.94 -1.85 10.76
N VAL A 104 -7.01 -1.60 9.47
CA VAL A 104 -8.21 -1.04 8.86
C VAL A 104 -8.82 -2.03 7.88
N TYR A 105 -10.14 -2.01 7.81
CA TYR A 105 -10.90 -2.65 6.75
C TYR A 105 -11.13 -1.65 5.62
N TYR A 106 -10.74 -2.06 4.43
CA TYR A 106 -11.04 -1.38 3.18
C TYR A 106 -12.37 -1.92 2.63
N VAL A 107 -13.43 -1.13 2.78
CA VAL A 107 -14.79 -1.52 2.41
C VAL A 107 -15.23 -0.72 1.19
N GLU A 108 -15.53 -1.40 0.10
CA GLU A 108 -16.09 -0.79 -1.11
C GLU A 108 -17.60 -0.99 -1.17
N SER A 109 -18.30 0.07 -1.54
CA SER A 109 -19.72 0.03 -1.85
C SER A 109 -20.01 0.86 -3.10
N THR A 110 -21.03 0.47 -3.84
CA THR A 110 -21.52 1.26 -4.98
C THR A 110 -22.77 2.01 -4.54
N ILE A 111 -22.79 3.33 -4.74
CA ILE A 111 -23.91 4.20 -4.45
C ILE A 111 -24.58 4.58 -5.77
N THR A 112 -25.89 4.37 -5.87
CA THR A 112 -26.69 4.74 -7.04
C THR A 112 -27.68 5.85 -6.69
N GLU A 113 -28.41 6.33 -7.69
CA GLU A 113 -29.48 7.32 -7.53
C GLU A 113 -30.62 6.88 -6.62
N LEU A 114 -30.73 5.57 -6.34
CA LEU A 114 -31.69 5.02 -5.38
C LEU A 114 -31.27 5.29 -3.93
N GLU A 115 -29.96 5.42 -3.70
CA GLU A 115 -29.37 5.71 -2.39
C GLU A 115 -29.09 7.21 -2.20
N ASP A 116 -28.72 7.92 -3.27
CA ASP A 116 -28.46 9.36 -3.26
C ASP A 116 -29.15 10.05 -4.46
N GLU A 117 -30.27 10.73 -4.17
CA GLU A 117 -31.08 11.43 -5.18
C GLU A 117 -30.30 12.54 -5.91
N ASN A 118 -29.21 13.05 -5.34
CA ASN A 118 -28.37 14.07 -5.97
C ASN A 118 -27.51 13.52 -7.13
N LEU A 119 -27.51 12.20 -7.33
CA LEU A 119 -26.88 11.58 -8.51
C LEU A 119 -27.77 11.66 -9.76
N ARG A 120 -28.94 12.30 -9.67
CA ARG A 120 -29.80 12.64 -10.81
C ARG A 120 -29.40 13.96 -11.46
N ASP A 121 -29.80 14.16 -12.70
CA ASP A 121 -29.49 15.39 -13.43
C ASP A 121 -30.15 16.63 -12.79
N PRO A 122 -29.36 17.65 -12.39
CA PRO A 122 -29.86 18.83 -11.70
C PRO A 122 -30.43 19.92 -12.64
N ALA A 123 -30.31 19.77 -13.97
CA ALA A 123 -30.65 20.82 -14.92
C ALA A 123 -32.17 21.02 -15.05
N VAL A 124 -32.73 21.96 -14.29
CA VAL A 124 -34.17 22.28 -14.34
C VAL A 124 -34.54 22.86 -15.72
N GLY A 125 -35.65 22.39 -16.28
CA GLY A 125 -36.19 22.90 -17.55
C GLY A 125 -35.58 22.28 -18.81
N THR A 126 -34.66 21.33 -18.67
CA THR A 126 -34.15 20.52 -19.78
C THR A 126 -34.90 19.19 -19.89
N ARG A 127 -34.78 18.51 -21.04
CA ARG A 127 -35.43 17.21 -21.26
C ARG A 127 -34.94 16.14 -20.27
N ASN A 128 -33.66 16.21 -19.88
CA ASN A 128 -33.00 15.22 -19.03
C ASN A 128 -33.11 15.52 -17.53
N TYR A 129 -33.90 16.50 -17.10
CA TYR A 129 -34.11 16.79 -15.69
C TYR A 129 -34.54 15.53 -14.92
N GLN A 130 -33.87 15.24 -13.80
CA GLN A 130 -34.07 14.05 -12.96
C GLN A 130 -33.74 12.69 -13.61
N GLU A 131 -33.13 12.66 -14.80
CA GLU A 131 -32.60 11.42 -15.37
C GLU A 131 -31.48 10.84 -14.50
N VAL A 132 -31.34 9.52 -14.55
CA VAL A 132 -30.36 8.77 -13.74
C VAL A 132 -28.95 9.06 -14.22
N GLY A 133 -28.10 9.57 -13.33
CA GLY A 133 -26.69 9.79 -13.59
C GLY A 133 -25.81 8.58 -13.30
N ALA A 134 -24.49 8.79 -13.36
CA ALA A 134 -23.52 7.75 -13.04
C ALA A 134 -23.54 7.40 -11.55
N ALA A 135 -23.36 6.11 -11.23
CA ALA A 135 -23.14 5.64 -9.86
C ALA A 135 -21.79 6.14 -9.29
N ARG A 136 -21.58 5.97 -7.99
CA ARG A 136 -20.32 6.28 -7.30
C ARG A 136 -19.73 5.04 -6.65
N LEU A 137 -18.44 4.81 -6.83
CA LEU A 137 -17.68 3.89 -5.98
C LEU A 137 -17.32 4.63 -4.69
N LYS A 138 -17.89 4.19 -3.58
CA LYS A 138 -17.59 4.71 -2.24
C LYS A 138 -16.65 3.75 -1.54
N VAL A 139 -15.61 4.31 -0.95
CA VAL A 139 -14.63 3.59 -0.14
C VAL A 139 -14.74 4.07 1.29
N SER A 140 -14.91 3.14 2.22
CA SER A 140 -14.93 3.41 3.66
C SER A 140 -13.78 2.69 4.33
N ILE A 141 -12.99 3.43 5.12
CA ILE A 141 -11.89 2.90 5.91
C ILE A 141 -12.34 2.83 7.36
N ILE A 142 -12.36 1.62 7.92
CA ILE A 142 -12.91 1.37 9.25
C ILE A 142 -11.87 0.65 10.09
N TRP A 143 -11.53 1.20 11.26
CA TRP A 143 -10.68 0.51 12.22
C TRP A 143 -11.29 -0.83 12.68
N GLY A 144 -10.42 -1.83 12.83
CA GLY A 144 -10.77 -3.09 13.44
C GLY A 144 -9.52 -3.87 13.85
N TYR A 145 -9.74 -5.08 14.33
CA TYR A 145 -8.66 -5.95 14.77
C TYR A 145 -8.96 -7.39 14.42
N GLN A 146 -7.90 -8.16 14.18
CA GLN A 146 -7.94 -9.60 14.02
C GLN A 146 -7.13 -10.24 15.15
N VAL A 147 -7.66 -11.31 15.72
CA VAL A 147 -6.98 -12.11 16.75
C VAL A 147 -6.58 -13.42 16.10
N GLU A 148 -5.35 -13.87 16.33
CA GLU A 148 -4.82 -15.09 15.70
C GLU A 148 -5.64 -16.36 16.05
N SER A 149 -6.33 -16.36 17.20
CA SER A 149 -7.15 -17.47 17.68
C SER A 149 -8.65 -17.34 17.40
N VAL A 150 -9.11 -16.22 16.86
CA VAL A 150 -10.55 -15.97 16.61
C VAL A 150 -10.72 -15.33 15.24
N THR A 151 -11.34 -16.06 14.32
CA THR A 151 -11.89 -15.47 13.10
C THR A 151 -13.05 -14.55 13.51
N VAL A 152 -12.74 -13.28 13.74
CA VAL A 152 -13.79 -12.26 13.90
C VAL A 152 -14.47 -12.12 12.55
N ASN A 153 -15.58 -12.84 12.37
CA ASN A 153 -16.49 -12.72 11.24
C ASN A 153 -17.20 -11.37 11.31
N SER A 154 -16.51 -10.28 10.98
CA SER A 154 -17.17 -9.02 10.66
C SER A 154 -16.17 -8.00 10.15
N THR A 155 -16.07 -7.88 8.84
CA THR A 155 -16.46 -6.68 8.09
C THR A 155 -16.35 -7.02 6.61
N ASN A 156 -17.28 -6.54 5.80
CA ASN A 156 -17.35 -6.77 4.37
C ASN A 156 -16.22 -5.99 3.67
N GLY A 157 -14.96 -6.44 3.76
CA GLY A 157 -13.81 -5.71 3.24
C GLY A 157 -12.46 -6.39 3.49
N GLU A 158 -11.44 -5.89 2.80
CA GLU A 158 -10.07 -6.39 2.89
C GLU A 158 -9.36 -5.77 4.11
N PHE A 159 -8.63 -6.58 4.89
CA PHE A 159 -7.98 -6.13 6.12
C PHE A 159 -6.51 -5.79 5.88
N TYR A 160 -6.11 -4.60 6.34
CA TYR A 160 -4.73 -4.10 6.25
C TYR A 160 -4.18 -3.86 7.66
N PRO A 161 -3.23 -4.68 8.14
CA PRO A 161 -2.64 -4.53 9.46
C PRO A 161 -1.73 -3.29 9.52
N ILE A 162 -1.83 -2.53 10.61
CA ILE A 162 -1.01 -1.32 10.85
C ILE A 162 -0.20 -1.48 12.14
N TYR A 163 -0.84 -1.97 13.20
CA TYR A 163 -0.22 -2.16 14.50
C TYR A 163 -0.31 -3.61 14.95
N ASN A 164 0.74 -4.10 15.60
CA ASN A 164 0.72 -5.40 16.25
C ASN A 164 0.74 -5.18 17.76
N ILE A 165 -0.10 -5.91 18.48
CA ILE A 165 -0.11 -5.93 19.94
C ILE A 165 0.20 -7.35 20.37
N GLU A 166 1.26 -7.52 21.14
CA GLU A 166 1.61 -8.80 21.76
C GLU A 166 1.51 -8.66 23.27
N ASN A 167 0.70 -9.51 23.89
CA ASN A 167 0.56 -9.57 25.35
C ASN A 167 0.25 -8.20 26.00
N GLY A 168 -0.59 -7.38 25.35
CA GLY A 168 -0.94 -6.02 25.83
C GLY A 168 0.14 -4.95 25.59
N VAL A 169 1.20 -5.26 24.84
CA VAL A 169 2.23 -4.30 24.44
C VAL A 169 2.12 -4.01 22.96
N LEU A 170 2.00 -2.73 22.61
CA LEU A 170 2.07 -2.27 21.23
C LEU A 170 3.49 -2.49 20.69
N ILE A 171 3.62 -3.42 19.75
CA ILE A 171 4.80 -3.57 18.91
C ILE A 171 4.56 -2.69 17.68
N GLU A 172 5.17 -1.51 17.72
CA GLU A 172 5.11 -0.57 16.62
C GLU A 172 5.75 -1.19 15.38
N HIS A 173 4.95 -1.37 14.32
CA HIS A 173 5.44 -1.88 13.04
C HIS A 173 5.02 -0.95 11.91
N SER A 174 5.70 0.18 11.80
CA SER A 174 6.17 0.73 10.52
C SER A 174 7.12 1.89 10.80
N PRO A 175 8.32 1.92 10.20
CA PRO A 175 9.13 3.14 10.23
C PRO A 175 8.33 4.25 9.52
N SER A 176 8.27 5.43 10.12
CA SER A 176 7.61 6.58 9.49
C SER A 176 8.06 6.76 8.03
N PRO A 177 7.17 7.17 7.11
CA PRO A 177 7.53 7.35 5.70
C PRO A 177 8.74 8.28 5.50
N GLN A 178 8.91 9.26 6.38
CA GLN A 178 10.04 10.21 6.34
C GLN A 178 11.40 9.52 6.55
N ALA A 179 11.46 8.51 7.42
CA ALA A 179 12.67 7.71 7.61
C ALA A 179 12.99 6.87 6.36
N ASN A 180 11.97 6.47 5.61
CA ASN A 180 12.13 5.66 4.41
C ASN A 180 12.66 6.48 3.21
N ILE A 181 12.29 7.76 3.06
CA ILE A 181 12.84 8.62 1.99
C ILE A 181 14.34 8.83 2.19
N VAL A 182 14.77 9.17 3.41
CA VAL A 182 16.20 9.39 3.71
C VAL A 182 16.97 8.07 3.60
N THR A 183 16.45 6.97 4.16
CA THR A 183 17.09 5.66 4.07
C THR A 183 17.12 5.13 2.64
N THR A 184 16.08 5.33 1.83
CA THR A 184 16.05 4.94 0.42
C THR A 184 16.97 5.80 -0.43
N ALA A 185 17.08 7.10 -0.13
CA ALA A 185 18.06 7.98 -0.76
C ALA A 185 19.49 7.56 -0.41
N LEU A 186 19.78 7.27 0.87
CA LEU A 186 21.08 6.71 1.28
C LEU A 186 21.32 5.33 0.65
N ALA A 187 20.33 4.44 0.59
CA ALA A 187 20.49 3.11 -0.01
C ALA A 187 20.73 3.18 -1.52
N ARG A 188 20.13 4.14 -2.23
CA ARG A 188 20.48 4.42 -3.63
C ARG A 188 21.91 4.95 -3.74
N TYR A 189 22.30 5.89 -2.89
CA TYR A 189 23.66 6.42 -2.87
C TYR A 189 24.69 5.33 -2.56
N ASP A 190 24.46 4.49 -1.55
CA ASP A 190 25.33 3.37 -1.18
C ASP A 190 25.39 2.30 -2.27
N LYS A 191 24.29 2.03 -2.97
CA LYS A 191 24.28 1.11 -4.12
C LYS A 191 25.02 1.68 -5.34
N GLU A 192 24.94 2.99 -5.55
CA GLU A 192 25.66 3.71 -6.61
C GLU A 192 27.15 3.92 -6.25
N ALA A 193 27.49 3.99 -4.95
CA ALA A 193 28.85 4.16 -4.44
C ALA A 193 29.61 2.83 -4.25
N ASN A 194 28.93 1.75 -3.88
CA ASN A 194 29.52 0.42 -3.74
C ASN A 194 29.41 -0.36 -5.07
N GLY A 195 30.08 0.15 -6.10
CA GLY A 195 30.21 -0.53 -7.39
C GLY A 195 30.82 -1.93 -7.23
N SER A 196 30.26 -2.90 -7.96
CA SER A 196 30.79 -4.27 -8.02
C SER A 196 32.19 -4.28 -8.66
N TYR A 197 33.23 -4.56 -7.87
CA TYR A 197 34.57 -4.82 -8.40
C TYR A 197 34.63 -6.25 -8.94
N VAL A 198 34.82 -6.41 -10.25
CA VAL A 198 35.24 -7.69 -10.83
C VAL A 198 36.77 -7.67 -10.86
N VAL A 199 37.42 -8.44 -9.97
CA VAL A 199 38.86 -8.69 -10.08
C VAL A 199 39.05 -9.89 -11.00
N ASN A 200 39.43 -9.64 -12.24
CA ASN A 200 39.86 -10.68 -13.16
C ASN A 200 41.34 -10.44 -13.48
N GLY A 201 42.23 -11.35 -13.07
CA GLY A 201 43.64 -11.31 -13.53
C GLY A 201 44.75 -11.36 -12.47
N LEU A 202 44.55 -11.95 -11.29
CA LEU A 202 45.67 -12.35 -10.44
C LEU A 202 45.88 -13.86 -10.56
N GLU A 203 46.63 -14.29 -11.59
CA GLU A 203 47.21 -15.62 -11.63
C GLU A 203 48.49 -15.65 -10.78
N VAL A 204 48.52 -16.56 -9.82
CA VAL A 204 49.68 -16.80 -8.97
C VAL A 204 50.67 -17.68 -9.74
N MET A 205 51.82 -17.12 -10.14
CA MET A 205 52.92 -17.92 -10.67
C MET A 205 53.94 -18.27 -9.58
N PHE A 206 54.21 -19.55 -9.42
CA PHE A 206 55.20 -20.08 -8.49
C PHE A 206 56.62 -19.89 -9.07
N LEU A 207 57.44 -19.06 -8.43
CA LEU A 207 58.78 -18.70 -8.89
C LEU A 207 59.86 -19.54 -8.18
N HIS A 208 59.77 -20.87 -8.29
CA HIS A 208 60.75 -21.87 -7.83
C HIS A 208 61.10 -21.90 -6.32
N LYS A 209 61.61 -23.04 -5.85
CA LYS A 209 62.07 -23.27 -4.46
C LYS A 209 63.55 -23.66 -4.51
N GLU A 210 64.42 -22.83 -3.93
CA GLU A 210 65.83 -23.19 -3.77
C GLU A 210 65.96 -24.38 -2.79
N GLU A 211 66.47 -25.51 -3.28
CA GLU A 211 66.86 -26.65 -2.45
C GLU A 211 68.26 -26.41 -1.88
N LYS A 212 68.35 -26.22 -0.56
CA LYS A 212 69.61 -26.45 0.17
C LYS A 212 69.66 -27.91 0.60
N GLY A 213 70.49 -28.69 -0.09
CA GLY A 213 70.86 -30.04 0.32
C GLY A 213 71.64 -30.03 1.64
N GLU A 214 71.20 -30.88 2.57
CA GLU A 214 71.95 -31.26 3.76
C GLU A 214 73.05 -32.26 3.40
N GLU A 215 74.30 -31.95 3.76
CA GLU A 215 75.31 -32.98 4.06
C GLU A 215 75.86 -32.71 5.45
N GLY A 216 75.48 -33.55 6.41
CA GLY A 216 76.10 -33.57 7.72
C GLY A 216 77.35 -34.44 7.72
N VAL A 217 78.48 -33.93 8.20
CA VAL A 217 79.57 -34.75 8.77
C VAL A 217 80.28 -34.00 9.91
N LYS A 218 80.00 -34.48 11.14
CA LYS A 218 80.89 -34.76 12.29
C LYS A 218 82.07 -33.83 12.68
N LYS A 219 82.10 -33.67 14.01
CA LYS A 219 83.23 -33.81 14.98
C LYS A 219 83.89 -32.53 15.49
N GLY A 220 84.00 -32.48 16.82
CA GLY A 220 85.02 -31.74 17.57
C GLY A 220 84.42 -30.89 18.66
#